data_AF-A0A944YGH5-F1
#
_entry.id   AF-A0A944YGH5-F1
#
_cell.length_a   1.000
_cell.length_b   1.000
_cell.length_c   1.000
_cell.angle_alpha   90.00
_cell.angle_beta   90.00
_cell.angle_gamma   90.00
#
_symmetry.space_group_name_H-M   'P 1'
#
loop_
_entity.id
_entity.type
_entity.pdbx_description
1 polymer ?
#
loop_
_entity_poly.entity_id
_entity_poly.type
_entity_poly.pdbx_seq_one_letter_code
_entity_poly.pdbx_strand_id
1 'polypeptide(L)' 'MKSSNQHSGIFKDKEILILEDDLLLGKRIAAFLEKSGAEITHCQNLEEARRVLTDLSFDAALFDLNLPDGDSLELLRE' A
#
# COMPACT_ATOMS: atom_id res chain seq x y z
N MET A 1 -5.48 -27.93 -26.42
CA MET A 1 -4.18 -27.27 -26.14
C MET A 1 -4.43 -25.92 -25.47
N LYS A 2 -3.58 -25.58 -24.51
CA LYS A 2 -3.72 -24.45 -23.58
C LYS A 2 -3.55 -23.11 -24.32
N SER A 3 -4.56 -22.24 -24.27
CA SER A 3 -4.37 -20.80 -24.44
C SER A 3 -4.36 -20.18 -23.05
N SER A 4 -3.21 -20.32 -22.36
CA SER A 4 -2.94 -19.68 -21.08
C SER A 4 -2.65 -18.20 -21.33
N ASN A 5 -3.70 -17.37 -21.33
CA ASN A 5 -3.54 -15.92 -21.46
C ASN A 5 -2.98 -15.36 -20.15
N GLN A 6 -1.65 -15.39 -20.01
CA GLN A 6 -0.93 -14.85 -18.87
C GLN A 6 -1.05 -13.32 -18.89
N HIS A 7 -2.10 -12.77 -18.28
CA HIS A 7 -2.07 -11.38 -17.84
C HIS A 7 -1.21 -11.36 -16.58
N SER A 8 0.09 -11.13 -16.75
CA SER A 8 0.94 -10.72 -15.64
C SER A 8 0.28 -9.49 -15.03
N GLY A 9 -0.21 -9.60 -13.79
CA GLY A 9 -0.84 -8.49 -13.11
C GLY A 9 0.06 -7.26 -13.17
N ILE A 10 -0.50 -6.08 -13.43
CA ILE A 10 0.26 -4.83 -13.62
C ILE A 10 1.19 -4.51 -12.41
N PHE A 11 0.87 -5.05 -11.22
CA PHE A 11 1.67 -4.89 -10.01
C PHE A 11 2.27 -6.21 -9.52
N LYS A 12 2.46 -7.19 -10.39
CA LYS A 12 3.07 -8.47 -10.01
C LYS A 12 4.42 -8.25 -9.32
N ASP A 13 4.60 -8.88 -8.17
CA ASP A 13 5.83 -8.86 -7.35
C ASP A 13 6.19 -7.43 -6.87
N LYS A 14 5.18 -6.57 -6.70
CA LYS A 14 5.35 -5.21 -6.15
C LYS A 14 4.88 -5.14 -4.71
N GLU A 15 5.76 -4.63 -3.84
CA GLU A 15 5.41 -4.33 -2.45
C GLU A 15 4.89 -2.88 -2.36
N ILE A 16 3.64 -2.72 -1.92
CA ILE A 16 2.97 -1.40 -1.86
C ILE A 16 2.51 -1.12 -0.43
N LEU A 17 2.89 0.05 0.08
CA LEU A 17 2.39 0.59 1.34
C LEU A 17 1.10 1.38 1.11
N ILE A 18 0.08 1.13 1.92
CA ILE A 18 -1.12 1.97 2.01
C ILE A 18 -1.15 2.59 3.39
N LEU A 19 -1.29 3.91 3.46
CA LEU A 19 -1.50 4.67 4.70
C LEU A 19 -2.89 5.34 4.62
N GLU A 20 -3.85 4.79 5.35
CA GLU A 20 -5.28 5.13 5.25
C GLU A 20 -5.99 4.73 6.56
N ASP A 21 -6.64 5.67 7.24
CA ASP A 21 -7.29 5.42 8.53
C ASP A 21 -8.68 4.78 8.37
N ASP A 22 -9.38 5.01 7.24
CA ASP A 22 -10.64 4.33 6.94
C ASP A 22 -10.39 2.86 6.53
N LEU A 23 -10.67 1.97 7.48
CA LEU A 23 -10.55 0.51 7.30
C LEU A 23 -11.29 -0.05 6.10
N LEU A 24 -12.46 0.50 5.77
CA LEU A 24 -13.26 0.00 4.65
C LEU A 24 -12.65 0.43 3.33
N LEU A 25 -12.20 1.69 3.23
CA LEU A 25 -11.52 2.21 2.06
C LEU A 25 -10.18 1.50 1.85
N GLY A 26 -9.34 1.42 2.89
CA GLY A 26 -8.05 0.73 2.84
C GLY A 26 -8.18 -0.72 2.37
N LYS A 27 -9.15 -1.49 2.90
CA LYS A 27 -9.43 -2.87 2.44
C LYS A 27 -9.86 -2.95 0.99
N ARG A 28 -10.63 -1.99 0.48
CA ARG A 28 -11.08 -1.97 -0.92
C ARG A 28 -9.90 -1.72 -1.86
N ILE A 29 -9.02 -0.79 -1.50
CA ILE A 29 -7.82 -0.47 -2.27
C ILE A 29 -6.86 -1.66 -2.25
N ALA A 30 -6.58 -2.23 -1.07
CA ALA A 30 -5.75 -3.41 -0.92
C ALA A 30 -6.24 -4.57 -1.80
N ALA A 31 -7.53 -4.92 -1.70
CA ALA A 31 -8.10 -6.01 -2.50
C ALA A 31 -7.99 -5.78 -4.03
N PHE A 32 -8.07 -4.52 -4.48
CA PHE A 32 -7.88 -4.19 -5.90
C PHE A 32 -6.43 -4.38 -6.35
N LEU A 33 -5.46 -3.94 -5.53
CA LEU A 33 -4.03 -4.05 -5.84
C LEU A 33 -3.53 -5.50 -5.72
N GLU A 34 -3.98 -6.25 -4.72
CA GLU A 34 -3.71 -7.68 -4.54
C GLU A 34 -4.22 -8.49 -5.74
N LYS A 35 -5.45 -8.21 -6.20
CA LYS A 35 -5.99 -8.83 -7.43
C LYS A 35 -5.15 -8.50 -8.67
N SER A 36 -4.41 -7.41 -8.63
CA SER A 36 -3.48 -6.96 -9.68
C SER A 36 -2.04 -7.49 -9.48
N GLY A 37 -1.81 -8.34 -8.48
CA GLY A 37 -0.55 -9.05 -8.23
C GLY A 37 0.39 -8.41 -7.21
N ALA A 38 -0.03 -7.32 -6.53
CA ALA A 38 0.77 -6.65 -5.52
C ALA A 38 0.74 -7.36 -4.17
N GLU A 39 1.78 -7.18 -3.38
CA GLU A 39 1.82 -7.47 -1.95
C GLU A 39 1.58 -6.17 -1.17
N ILE A 40 0.63 -6.17 -0.24
CA ILE A 40 0.15 -4.96 0.42
C ILE A 40 0.49 -4.97 1.90
N THR A 41 1.07 -3.86 2.36
CA THR A 41 1.11 -3.49 3.78
C THR A 41 0.17 -2.32 4.00
N HIS A 42 -0.84 -2.46 4.87
CA HIS A 42 -1.77 -1.38 5.21
C HIS A 42 -1.49 -0.89 6.64
N CYS A 43 -1.25 0.41 6.78
CA CYS A 43 -1.10 1.15 8.02
C CYS A 43 -2.27 2.12 8.20
N GLN A 44 -2.74 2.28 9.43
CA GLN A 44 -3.89 3.15 9.74
C GLN A 44 -3.49 4.53 10.27
N ASN A 45 -2.21 4.73 10.56
CA ASN A 45 -1.68 5.94 11.19
C ASN A 45 -0.18 6.08 10.88
N LEU A 46 0.36 7.26 11.13
CA LEU A 46 1.76 7.60 10.88
C LEU A 46 2.72 6.82 11.79
N GLU A 47 2.31 6.45 13.00
CA GLU A 47 3.14 5.64 13.90
C GLU A 47 3.42 4.24 13.31
N GLU A 48 2.38 3.58 12.80
CA GLU A 48 2.51 2.29 12.12
C GLU A 48 3.34 2.41 10.84
N ALA A 49 3.09 3.45 10.04
CA ALA A 49 3.84 3.69 8.81
C ALA A 49 5.34 3.87 9.07
N ARG A 50 5.73 4.66 10.09
CA ARG A 50 7.13 4.83 10.48
C ARG A 50 7.80 3.51 10.89
N ARG A 51 7.08 2.68 11.64
CA ARG A 51 7.59 1.37 12.08
C ARG A 51 7.90 0.49 10.88
N VAL A 52 6.95 0.35 9.95
CA VAL A 52 7.17 -0.53 8.77
C VAL A 52 8.22 0.04 7.82
N LEU A 53 8.30 1.36 7.66
CA LEU A 53 9.31 2.02 6.82
C LEU A 53 10.73 1.93 7.39
N THR A 54 10.87 1.66 8.69
CA THR A 54 12.20 1.43 9.31
C THR A 54 12.78 0.08 8.91
N ASP A 55 11.92 -0.95 8.79
CA ASP A 55 12.35 -2.34 8.61
C ASP A 55 12.16 -2.86 7.17
N LEU A 56 11.27 -2.23 6.39
CA LEU A 56 10.86 -2.67 5.06
C LEU A 56 11.12 -1.59 4.01
N SER A 57 11.19 -2.01 2.75
CA SER A 57 11.29 -1.12 1.59
C SER A 57 10.14 -1.43 0.64
N PHE A 58 9.54 -0.40 0.05
CA PHE A 58 8.38 -0.55 -0.83
C PHE A 58 8.69 -0.03 -2.23
N ASP A 59 8.07 -0.61 -3.25
CA ASP A 59 8.14 -0.12 -4.63
C ASP A 59 7.29 1.15 -4.84
N ALA A 60 6.20 1.27 -4.07
CA ALA A 60 5.28 2.40 -4.13
C ALA A 60 4.53 2.57 -2.80
N ALA A 61 3.95 3.76 -2.62
CA ALA A 61 3.07 4.02 -1.51
C ALA A 61 1.85 4.87 -1.92
N LEU A 62 0.71 4.63 -1.26
CA LEU A 62 -0.50 5.45 -1.34
C LEU A 62 -0.79 6.04 0.04
N PHE A 63 -0.75 7.36 0.14
CA PHE A 63 -0.94 8.08 1.40
C PHE A 63 -2.24 8.88 1.35
N ASP A 64 -3.10 8.71 2.35
CA ASP A 64 -4.06 9.74 2.71
C ASP A 64 -3.32 10.93 3.33
N LEU A 65 -3.74 12.13 2.93
CA LEU A 65 -3.18 13.39 3.41
C LEU A 65 -3.92 13.92 4.65
N ASN A 66 -5.13 13.42 4.94
CA ASN A 66 -5.99 13.94 6.01
C ASN A 66 -6.06 13.04 7.24
N LEU A 67 -4.92 12.51 7.67
CA LEU A 67 -4.87 11.62 8.83
C LEU A 67 -5.08 12.38 10.14
N PRO A 68 -5.75 11.75 11.13
CA PRO A 68 -6.03 12.39 12.41
C PRO A 68 -4.79 12.62 13.29
N ASP A 69 -3.67 11.95 12.99
CA ASP A 69 -2.47 11.92 13.82
C ASP A 69 -1.29 12.75 13.27
N GLY A 70 -1.44 13.42 12.12
CA GLY A 70 -0.46 14.39 11.64
C GLY A 70 -0.44 14.62 10.13
N ASP A 71 0.59 15.34 9.67
CA ASP A 71 0.83 15.60 8.24
C ASP A 71 1.62 14.46 7.60
N SER A 72 0.97 13.71 6.71
CA SER A 72 1.58 12.60 5.96
C SER A 72 2.74 13.03 5.07
N LEU A 73 2.86 14.30 4.69
CA LEU A 73 3.98 14.80 3.90
C LEU A 73 5.27 14.92 4.70
N GLU A 74 5.19 15.09 6.02
CA GLU A 74 6.38 15.09 6.87
C GLU A 74 7.03 13.71 6.92
N LEU A 75 6.23 12.64 6.89
CA LEU A 75 6.74 11.27 6.78
C LEU A 75 7.59 11.03 5.52
N LEU A 76 7.33 11.76 4.43
CA LEU A 76 8.13 11.65 3.20
C LEU A 76 9.48 12.37 3.26
N ARG A 77 9.72 13.18 4.30
CA ARG A 77 10.98 13.91 4.51
C ARG A 77 11.91 13.22 5.50
N GLU A 78 11.39 12.24 6.24
CA GLU A 78 12.15 11.39 7.17
C GLU A 78 13.04 10.40 6.39
#